data_AF-A0A2R5F6C2-F1
#
_entry.id   AF-A0A2R5F6C2-F1
#
_cell.length_a   1.000
_cell.length_b   1.000
_cell.length_c   1.000
_cell.angle_alpha   90.00
_cell.angle_beta   90.00
_cell.angle_gamma   90.00
#
_symmetry.space_group_name_H-M   'P 1'
#
loop_
_entity.id
_entity.type
_entity.pdbx_description
1 polymer ?
#
loop_
_entity_poly.entity_id
_entity_poly.type
_entity_poly.pdbx_seq_one_letter_code
_entity_poly.pdbx_strand_id
1 'polypeptide(L)'
;MQSTSTSVESANANLYNLVGGENGIRRLVETFYDIVEQHPEGEPVSVLHLRGHGIAHSRVEQFNFLSGFLGGPNLYAEKYGHSNVRTMHEHVEINAKAKDAWLVCMDMAIDEVGLGPDVKSKLMANFTVVAELLVNRND
;
A
#
# COMPACT_ATOMS: atom_id res chain seq x y z
N MET A 1 33.19 -32.67 -18.80
CA MET A 1 32.41 -31.58 -19.40
C MET A 1 30.94 -31.95 -19.34
N GLN A 2 30.22 -31.49 -18.31
CA GLN A 2 28.93 -30.83 -18.49
C GLN A 2 28.58 -30.19 -17.15
N SER A 3 28.74 -28.88 -17.12
CA SER A 3 28.19 -27.99 -16.13
C SER A 3 26.67 -28.06 -16.20
N THR A 4 25.99 -28.17 -15.07
CA THR A 4 24.82 -27.34 -14.77
C THR A 4 24.79 -27.09 -13.27
N SER A 5 25.33 -25.94 -12.92
CA SER A 5 25.12 -25.30 -11.63
C SER A 5 23.63 -25.01 -11.49
N THR A 6 22.89 -25.82 -10.73
CA THR A 6 21.67 -25.36 -10.07
C THR A 6 22.10 -24.50 -8.89
N SER A 7 22.36 -23.23 -9.16
CA SER A 7 22.50 -22.19 -8.15
C SER A 7 21.63 -21.02 -8.58
N VAL A 8 20.86 -20.50 -7.63
CA VAL A 8 19.91 -19.38 -7.73
C VAL A 8 18.47 -19.72 -8.18
N GLU A 9 17.82 -20.71 -7.56
CA GLU A 9 16.36 -20.69 -7.38
C GLU A 9 16.07 -20.47 -5.89
N SER A 10 15.33 -19.40 -5.56
CA SER A 10 14.89 -18.94 -4.21
C SER A 10 15.75 -17.93 -3.43
N ALA A 11 16.31 -16.91 -4.08
CA ALA A 11 16.57 -15.65 -3.37
C ALA A 11 15.23 -14.93 -3.06
N ASN A 12 14.53 -15.38 -2.01
CA ASN A 12 13.41 -14.74 -1.30
C ASN A 12 12.58 -13.72 -2.13
N ALA A 13 11.68 -14.21 -2.98
CA ALA A 13 10.70 -13.34 -3.66
C ALA A 13 9.66 -12.82 -2.65
N ASN A 14 9.98 -11.72 -1.97
CA ASN A 14 9.02 -10.95 -1.19
C ASN A 14 8.11 -10.13 -2.11
N LEU A 15 7.00 -9.61 -1.56
CA LEU A 15 6.05 -8.82 -2.35
C LEU A 15 6.68 -7.55 -2.92
N TYR A 16 7.66 -6.96 -2.23
CA TYR A 16 8.40 -5.80 -2.74
C TYR A 16 9.06 -6.09 -4.09
N ASN A 17 9.77 -7.21 -4.22
CA ASN A 17 10.37 -7.63 -5.49
C ASN A 17 9.32 -7.97 -6.55
N LEU A 18 8.21 -8.61 -6.15
CA LEU A 18 7.12 -8.99 -7.06
C LEU A 18 6.36 -7.78 -7.63
N VAL A 19 6.30 -6.67 -6.90
CA VAL A 19 5.70 -5.41 -7.38
C VAL A 19 6.68 -4.61 -8.25
N GLY A 20 7.94 -5.01 -8.34
CA GLY A 20 8.99 -4.33 -9.13
C GLY A 20 9.87 -3.39 -8.31
N GLY A 21 10.00 -3.65 -7.01
CA GLY A 21 10.83 -2.89 -6.07
C GLY A 21 10.37 -1.44 -5.92
N GLU A 22 11.31 -0.55 -5.61
CA GLU A 22 11.05 0.87 -5.36
C GLU A 22 10.20 1.52 -6.46
N ASN A 23 10.60 1.33 -7.73
CA ASN A 23 9.89 1.93 -8.86
C ASN A 23 8.46 1.37 -9.00
N GLY A 24 8.27 0.10 -8.65
CA GLY A 24 6.94 -0.53 -8.61
C GLY A 24 6.05 0.09 -7.55
N ILE A 25 6.55 0.23 -6.31
CA ILE A 25 5.81 0.86 -5.21
C ILE A 25 5.49 2.32 -5.51
N ARG A 26 6.45 3.08 -6.06
CA ARG A 26 6.20 4.47 -6.48
C ARG A 26 5.05 4.55 -7.47
N ARG A 27 5.08 3.76 -8.54
CA ARG A 27 3.98 3.75 -9.53
C ARG A 27 2.64 3.38 -8.89
N LEU A 28 2.61 2.33 -8.08
CA LEU A 28 1.38 1.90 -7.41
C LEU A 28 0.79 3.01 -6.52
N VAL A 29 1.63 3.68 -5.74
CA VAL A 29 1.21 4.75 -4.83
C VAL A 29 0.75 5.99 -5.60
N GLU A 30 1.49 6.39 -6.65
CA GLU A 30 1.06 7.53 -7.48
C GLU A 30 -0.30 7.25 -8.14
N THR A 31 -0.47 6.07 -8.77
CA THR A 31 -1.74 5.67 -9.37
C THR A 31 -2.86 5.58 -8.34
N PHE A 32 -2.60 5.05 -7.14
CA PHE A 32 -3.57 5.01 -6.05
C PHE A 32 -4.08 6.42 -5.69
N TYR A 33 -3.18 7.38 -5.51
CA TYR A 33 -3.59 8.74 -5.14
C TYR A 33 -4.19 9.52 -6.32
N ASP A 34 -3.79 9.25 -7.55
CA ASP A 34 -4.46 9.78 -8.74
C ASP A 34 -5.92 9.30 -8.79
N ILE A 35 -6.17 8.03 -8.49
CA ILE A 35 -7.52 7.47 -8.37
C ILE A 35 -8.28 8.15 -7.22
N VAL A 36 -7.67 8.29 -6.03
CA VAL A 36 -8.29 8.95 -4.87
C VAL A 36 -8.72 10.39 -5.20
N GLU A 37 -7.94 11.11 -5.99
CA GLU A 37 -8.22 12.51 -6.36
C GLU A 37 -9.23 12.65 -7.51
N GLN A 38 -9.28 11.69 -8.44
CA GLN A 38 -10.00 11.84 -9.71
C GLN A 38 -11.26 10.98 -9.81
N HIS A 39 -11.41 9.93 -9.01
CA HIS A 39 -12.53 9.00 -9.07
C HIS A 39 -13.55 9.23 -7.94
N PRO A 40 -14.86 9.05 -8.21
CA PRO A 40 -15.91 9.13 -7.19
C PRO A 40 -15.68 8.17 -6.00
N GLU A 41 -15.12 6.99 -6.26
CA GLU A 41 -14.78 5.98 -5.26
C GLU A 41 -13.75 6.50 -4.24
N GLY A 42 -12.91 7.45 -4.65
CA GLY A 42 -11.87 8.08 -3.84
C GLY A 42 -12.37 9.12 -2.85
N GLU A 43 -13.60 9.64 -3.03
CA GLU A 43 -14.14 10.76 -2.23
C GLU A 43 -14.03 10.53 -0.70
N PRO A 44 -14.42 9.37 -0.15
CA PRO A 44 -14.34 9.15 1.29
C PRO A 44 -12.90 9.20 1.83
N VAL A 45 -11.93 8.74 1.03
CA VAL A 45 -10.51 8.74 1.40
C VAL A 45 -9.91 10.14 1.25
N SER A 46 -10.23 10.83 0.16
CA SER A 46 -9.78 12.19 -0.12
C SER A 46 -10.17 13.17 0.99
N VAL A 47 -11.42 13.10 1.48
CA VAL A 47 -11.90 13.94 2.59
C VAL A 47 -11.07 13.74 3.87
N LEU A 48 -10.64 12.52 4.18
CA LEU A 48 -9.81 12.25 5.36
C LEU A 48 -8.43 12.91 5.24
N HIS A 49 -7.79 12.80 4.07
CA HIS A 49 -6.48 13.42 3.85
C HIS A 49 -6.54 14.95 3.85
N LEU A 50 -7.62 15.54 3.31
CA LEU A 50 -7.83 17.00 3.31
C LEU A 50 -8.00 17.59 4.72
N ARG A 51 -8.42 16.78 5.71
CA ARG A 51 -8.48 17.19 7.13
C ARG A 51 -7.13 17.11 7.84
N GLY A 52 -6.15 16.43 7.25
CA GLY A 52 -4.81 16.23 7.81
C GLY A 52 -3.74 17.02 7.05
N HIS A 53 -2.61 16.37 6.78
CA HIS A 53 -1.47 16.96 6.08
C HIS A 53 -1.60 16.96 4.54
N GLY A 54 -2.74 16.53 4.00
CA GLY A 54 -3.02 16.52 2.57
C GLY A 54 -2.45 15.31 1.82
N ILE A 55 -2.88 15.17 0.56
CA ILE A 55 -2.55 14.04 -0.31
C ILE A 55 -1.05 13.98 -0.63
N ALA A 56 -0.41 15.11 -0.93
CA ALA A 56 1.01 15.14 -1.28
C ALA A 56 1.91 14.56 -0.18
N HIS A 57 1.61 14.85 1.09
CA HIS A 57 2.31 14.23 2.22
C HIS A 57 2.01 12.73 2.30
N SER A 58 0.74 12.37 2.14
CA SER A 58 0.25 10.99 2.27
C SER A 58 0.82 10.06 1.17
N ARG A 59 1.06 10.58 -0.05
CA ARG A 59 1.81 9.91 -1.14
C ARG A 59 3.19 9.45 -0.67
N VAL A 60 3.97 10.38 -0.11
CA VAL A 60 5.33 10.08 0.35
C VAL A 60 5.32 9.05 1.48
N GLU A 61 4.42 9.22 2.45
CA GLU A 61 4.41 8.33 3.61
C GLU A 61 3.86 6.93 3.30
N GLN A 62 2.90 6.81 2.38
CA GLN A 62 2.43 5.50 1.94
C GLN A 62 3.53 4.74 1.16
N PHE A 63 4.31 5.43 0.32
CA PHE A 63 5.50 4.83 -0.30
C PHE A 63 6.50 4.34 0.75
N ASN A 64 6.86 5.18 1.72
CA ASN A 64 7.80 4.83 2.79
C ASN A 64 7.33 3.60 3.57
N PHE A 65 6.03 3.55 3.88
CA PHE A 65 5.43 2.44 4.62
C PHE A 65 5.41 1.15 3.79
N LEU A 66 4.92 1.20 2.55
CA LEU A 66 4.81 0.03 1.68
C LEU A 66 6.16 -0.57 1.31
N SER A 67 7.21 0.25 1.21
CA SER A 67 8.59 -0.22 1.01
C SER A 67 8.96 -1.26 2.08
N GLY A 68 8.85 -0.92 3.36
CA GLY A 68 9.18 -1.84 4.45
C GLY A 68 8.13 -2.95 4.62
N PHE A 69 6.84 -2.60 4.55
CA PHE A 69 5.73 -3.53 4.76
C PHE A 69 5.76 -4.73 3.79
N LEU A 70 6.21 -4.52 2.55
CA LEU A 70 6.29 -5.57 1.53
C LEU A 70 7.64 -6.29 1.48
N GLY A 71 8.57 -5.94 2.39
CA GLY A 71 9.86 -6.61 2.57
C GLY A 71 11.06 -5.90 1.92
N GLY A 72 10.90 -4.65 1.48
CA GLY A 72 11.99 -3.78 1.05
C GLY A 72 12.63 -2.99 2.20
N PRO A 73 13.32 -1.87 1.91
CA PRO A 73 13.89 -0.98 2.93
C PRO A 73 12.83 -0.42 3.90
N ASN A 74 13.14 -0.36 5.19
CA ASN A 74 12.23 0.05 6.25
C ASN A 74 12.11 1.58 6.40
N LEU A 75 11.90 2.29 5.29
CA LEU A 75 12.00 3.75 5.18
C LEU A 75 11.13 4.49 6.20
N TYR A 76 9.88 4.04 6.42
CA TYR A 76 9.00 4.66 7.40
C TYR A 76 9.54 4.49 8.83
N ALA A 77 9.99 3.28 9.19
CA ALA A 77 10.51 3.02 10.53
C ALA A 77 11.85 3.72 10.78
N GLU A 78 12.71 3.85 9.76
CA GLU A 78 13.95 4.63 9.84
C GLU A 78 13.67 6.12 10.09
N LYS A 79 12.60 6.65 9.49
CA LYS A 79 12.21 8.06 9.63
C LYS A 79 11.50 8.35 10.96
N TYR A 80 10.61 7.47 11.41
CA TYR A 80 9.71 7.73 12.56
C TYR A 80 10.01 6.88 13.80
N GLY A 81 10.95 5.93 13.73
CA GLY A 81 11.30 5.02 14.82
C GLY A 81 10.30 3.89 15.06
N HIS A 82 9.20 3.82 14.30
CA HIS A 82 8.21 2.74 14.35
C HIS A 82 7.47 2.59 13.02
N SER A 83 6.76 1.47 12.84
CA SER A 83 5.85 1.21 11.72
C SER A 83 4.49 0.65 12.18
N ASN A 84 4.11 0.94 13.42
CA ASN A 84 2.82 0.52 13.97
C ASN A 84 1.66 1.24 13.26
N VAL A 85 0.94 0.51 12.40
CA VAL A 85 -0.17 1.04 11.60
C VAL A 85 -1.30 1.64 12.43
N ARG A 86 -1.57 1.15 13.66
CA ARG A 86 -2.62 1.73 14.52
C ARG A 86 -2.20 3.10 15.03
N THR A 87 -0.96 3.23 15.53
CA THR A 87 -0.41 4.52 15.97
C THR A 87 -0.40 5.53 14.83
N MET A 88 -0.07 5.09 13.61
CA MET A 88 -0.10 5.96 12.43
C MET A 88 -1.48 6.53 12.10
N HIS A 89 -2.57 5.86 12.48
CA HIS A 89 -3.94 6.24 12.15
C HIS A 89 -4.79 6.65 13.37
N GLU A 90 -4.20 6.76 14.56
CA GLU A 90 -4.95 7.05 15.80
C GLU A 90 -5.69 8.40 15.79
N HIS A 91 -5.23 9.32 14.95
CA HIS A 91 -5.79 10.66 14.78
C HIS A 91 -6.79 10.76 13.61
N VAL A 92 -7.09 9.65 12.93
CA VAL A 92 -8.00 9.60 11.78
C VAL A 92 -9.24 8.79 12.15
N GLU A 93 -10.42 9.36 11.94
CA GLU A 93 -11.69 8.66 12.14
C GLU A 93 -12.04 7.82 10.91
N ILE A 94 -11.80 6.51 11.00
CA ILE A 94 -11.97 5.57 9.90
C ILE A 94 -13.22 4.72 10.17
N ASN A 95 -14.23 4.88 9.32
CA ASN A 95 -15.44 4.06 9.31
C ASN A 95 -15.37 2.98 8.21
N ALA A 96 -16.40 2.13 8.15
CA ALA A 96 -16.49 1.06 7.16
C ALA A 96 -16.47 1.61 5.72
N LYS A 97 -17.20 2.72 5.45
CA LYS A 97 -17.23 3.37 4.13
C LYS A 97 -15.83 3.80 3.67
N ALA A 98 -15.04 4.46 4.53
CA ALA A 98 -13.69 4.91 4.18
C ALA A 98 -12.74 3.73 3.94
N LYS A 99 -12.85 2.68 4.76
CA LYS A 99 -12.08 1.43 4.58
C LYS A 99 -12.40 0.76 3.23
N ASP A 100 -13.69 0.60 2.91
CA ASP A 100 -14.10 -0.02 1.63
C ASP A 100 -13.65 0.82 0.43
N ALA A 101 -13.80 2.16 0.51
CA ALA A 101 -13.31 3.08 -0.52
C ALA A 101 -11.79 2.97 -0.75
N TRP A 102 -11.01 2.90 0.33
CA TRP A 102 -9.55 2.72 0.23
C TRP A 102 -9.20 1.41 -0.47
N LEU A 103 -9.87 0.30 -0.10
CA LEU A 103 -9.64 -1.01 -0.72
C LEU A 103 -10.02 -1.03 -2.20
N VAL A 104 -11.14 -0.40 -2.57
CA VAL A 104 -11.56 -0.28 -3.98
C VAL A 104 -10.52 0.52 -4.79
N CYS A 105 -10.06 1.66 -4.27
CA CYS A 105 -9.05 2.47 -4.95
C CYS A 105 -7.73 1.71 -5.12
N MET A 106 -7.31 0.94 -4.11
CA MET A 106 -6.09 0.12 -4.19
C MET A 106 -6.23 -1.03 -5.19
N ASP A 107 -7.39 -1.67 -5.25
CA ASP A 107 -7.68 -2.73 -6.23
C ASP A 107 -7.58 -2.21 -7.67
N MET A 108 -8.19 -1.04 -7.92
CA MET A 108 -8.10 -0.34 -9.21
C MET A 108 -6.66 0.05 -9.56
N ALA A 109 -5.90 0.58 -8.59
CA ALA A 109 -4.51 0.96 -8.82
C ALA A 109 -3.62 -0.24 -9.18
N ILE A 110 -3.84 -1.39 -8.50
CA ILE A 110 -3.14 -2.64 -8.80
C ILE A 110 -3.42 -3.12 -10.23
N ASP A 111 -4.68 -3.03 -10.67
CA ASP A 111 -5.06 -3.39 -12.04
C ASP A 111 -4.43 -2.44 -13.07
N GLU A 112 -4.46 -1.13 -12.80
CA GLU A 112 -3.93 -0.11 -13.72
C GLU A 112 -2.41 -0.21 -13.90
N VAL A 113 -1.66 -0.50 -12.84
CA VAL A 113 -0.21 -0.73 -12.96
C VAL A 113 0.15 -2.12 -13.50
N GLY A 114 -0.86 -2.97 -13.78
CA GLY A 114 -0.71 -4.22 -14.51
C GLY A 114 -0.07 -5.36 -13.72
N LEU A 115 -0.30 -5.45 -12.40
CA LEU A 115 0.21 -6.59 -11.62
C LEU A 115 -0.57 -7.87 -11.95
N GLY A 116 0.14 -9.00 -12.02
CA GLY A 116 -0.49 -10.29 -12.26
C GLY A 116 -1.46 -10.71 -11.15
N PRO A 117 -2.47 -11.56 -11.45
CA PRO A 117 -3.55 -11.92 -10.52
C PRO A 117 -3.06 -12.54 -9.20
N ASP A 118 -1.96 -13.30 -9.24
CA ASP A 118 -1.36 -13.89 -8.04
C ASP A 118 -0.76 -12.84 -7.10
N VAL A 119 -0.14 -11.79 -7.65
CA VAL A 119 0.43 -10.69 -6.87
C VAL A 119 -0.69 -9.82 -6.32
N LYS A 120 -1.68 -9.49 -7.15
CA LYS A 120 -2.91 -8.78 -6.75
C LYS A 120 -3.57 -9.46 -5.56
N SER A 121 -3.82 -10.77 -5.65
CA SER A 121 -4.49 -11.53 -4.59
C SER A 121 -3.73 -11.46 -3.25
N LYS A 122 -2.39 -11.56 -3.28
CA LYS A 122 -1.55 -11.47 -2.07
C LYS A 122 -1.54 -10.06 -1.46
N LEU A 123 -1.45 -9.03 -2.30
CA LEU A 123 -1.50 -7.64 -1.85
C LEU A 123 -2.86 -7.32 -1.22
N MET A 124 -3.95 -7.64 -1.92
CA MET A 124 -5.30 -7.35 -1.43
C MET A 124 -5.63 -8.13 -0.15
N ALA A 125 -5.16 -9.38 -0.01
CA ALA A 125 -5.30 -10.12 1.24
C ALA A 125 -4.60 -9.40 2.42
N ASN A 126 -3.35 -8.96 2.23
CA ASN A 126 -2.61 -8.26 3.28
C ASN A 126 -3.23 -6.90 3.61
N PHE A 127 -3.62 -6.14 2.59
CA PHE A 127 -4.22 -4.81 2.75
C PHE A 127 -5.60 -4.87 3.41
N THR A 128 -6.42 -5.87 3.07
CA THR A 128 -7.74 -6.07 3.69
C THR A 128 -7.60 -6.28 5.19
N VAL A 129 -6.68 -7.17 5.61
CA VAL A 129 -6.41 -7.40 7.05
C VAL A 129 -6.00 -6.10 7.74
N VAL A 130 -5.08 -5.33 7.16
CA VAL A 130 -4.66 -4.05 7.76
C VAL A 130 -5.83 -3.06 7.82
N ALA A 131 -6.57 -2.89 6.73
CA ALA A 131 -7.67 -1.93 6.66
C ALA A 131 -8.78 -2.25 7.67
N GLU A 132 -9.14 -3.53 7.84
CA GLU A 132 -10.10 -3.98 8.86
C GLU A 132 -9.65 -3.63 10.28
N LEU A 133 -8.35 -3.78 10.57
CA LEU A 133 -7.80 -3.46 11.89
C LEU A 133 -7.87 -1.95 12.21
N LEU A 134 -7.93 -1.08 11.20
CA LEU A 134 -7.89 0.37 11.37
C LEU A 134 -9.27 1.03 11.55
N VAL A 135 -10.36 0.31 11.30
CA VAL A 135 -11.72 0.83 11.55
C VAL A 135 -11.88 1.13 13.03
N ASN A 136 -12.17 2.39 13.35
CA ASN A 136 -12.25 2.90 14.72
C ASN A 136 -13.48 3.79 14.98
N ARG A 137 -14.34 3.97 13.96
CA ARG A 137 -15.57 4.76 14.04
C ARG A 137 -16.75 3.96 13.49
N ASN A 138 -17.86 3.97 14.23
CA ASN A 138 -19.14 3.47 13.74
C ASN A 138 -19.84 4.59 12.93
N ASP A 139 -20.63 4.19 11.92
CA ASP A 139 -21.45 5.10 11.13
C ASP A 139 -22.59 5.73 11.93
#